data_AF-A0A9J6H8J0-F1
#
_entry.id   AF-A0A9J6H8J0-F1
#
_cell.length_a   1.000
_cell.length_b   1.000
_cell.length_c   1.000
_cell.angle_alpha   90.00
_cell.angle_beta   90.00
_cell.angle_gamma   90.00
#
_symmetry.space_group_name_H-M   'P 1'
#
loop_
_entity.id
_entity.type
_entity.pdbx_description
1 polymer ?
#
loop_
_entity_poly.entity_id
_entity_poly.type
_entity_poly.pdbx_seq_one_letter_code
_entity_poly.pdbx_strand_id
1 'polypeptide(L)' 'MEECEFSCDRLCIMVAGQMKCLGSLQHLRNKFGKGYRFEFMLKHGADNDPVKFVADVLELFPGIRVVETHEVSVNRS' A
#
# COMPACT_ATOMS: atom_id res chain seq x y z
N MET A 1 12.02 -6.57 -6.41
CA MET A 1 11.35 -7.70 -5.74
C MET A 1 11.01 -8.82 -6.72
N GLU A 2 10.75 -8.49 -7.99
CA GLU A 2 10.34 -9.43 -9.03
C GLU A 2 11.38 -10.54 -9.35
N GLU A 3 12.69 -10.25 -9.28
CA GLU A 3 13.72 -11.26 -9.56
C GLU A 3 13.71 -12.44 -8.57
N CYS A 4 13.47 -12.16 -7.27
CA CYS A 4 13.35 -13.19 -6.24
C CYS A 4 12.03 -13.97 -6.32
N GLU A 5 10.98 -13.40 -6.93
CA GLU A 5 9.73 -14.13 -7.15
C GLU A 5 9.88 -15.23 -8.21
N PHE A 6 10.80 -15.06 -9.15
CA PHE A 6 11.03 -16.02 -10.22
C PHE A 6 12.03 -17.13 -9.85
N SER A 7 13.00 -16.83 -8.95
CA SER A 7 14.11 -17.75 -8.64
C SER A 7 13.98 -18.46 -7.28
N CYS A 8 13.06 -18.07 -6.40
CA CYS A 8 12.99 -18.61 -5.04
C CYS A 8 11.64 -19.29 -4.75
N ASP A 9 11.68 -20.55 -4.34
CA ASP A 9 10.48 -21.30 -3.93
C ASP A 9 9.93 -20.84 -2.56
N ARG A 10 10.78 -20.20 -1.74
CA ARG A 10 10.48 -19.76 -0.37
C ARG A 10 11.18 -18.45 -0.04
N LEU A 11 10.53 -17.64 0.78
CA LEU A 11 11.02 -16.37 1.29
C LEU A 11 10.96 -16.32 2.82
N CYS A 12 11.92 -15.60 3.40
CA CYS A 12 12.01 -15.31 4.82
C CYS A 12 11.73 -13.81 5.07
N ILE A 13 10.92 -13.50 6.09
CA ILE A 13 10.69 -12.14 6.59
C ILE A 13 11.47 -11.97 7.90
N MET A 14 12.35 -10.98 7.94
CA MET A 14 13.14 -10.62 9.12
C MET A 14 12.74 -9.24 9.64
N VAL A 15 12.69 -9.08 10.96
CA VAL A 15 12.43 -7.79 11.64
C VAL A 15 13.48 -7.61 12.73
N ALA A 16 14.21 -6.49 12.69
CA ALA A 16 15.29 -6.18 13.64
C ALA A 16 16.32 -7.32 13.80
N GLY A 17 16.74 -7.92 12.68
CA GLY A 17 17.74 -9.00 12.65
C GLY A 17 17.23 -10.38 13.06
N GLN A 18 15.94 -10.52 13.39
CA GLN A 18 15.35 -11.81 13.75
C GLN A 18 14.40 -12.33 12.68
N MET A 19 14.50 -13.63 12.37
CA MET A 19 13.54 -14.33 11.50
C MET A 19 12.16 -14.38 12.17
N LYS A 20 11.16 -13.83 11.49
CA LYS A 20 9.77 -13.85 11.97
C LYS A 20 8.91 -14.85 11.20
N CYS A 21 9.16 -15.01 9.90
CA CYS A 21 8.32 -15.86 9.04
C CYS A 21 9.15 -16.48 7.91
N LEU A 22 8.83 -17.70 7.52
CA LEU A 22 9.39 -18.41 6.37
C LEU A 22 8.25 -19.14 5.64
N GLY A 23 8.20 -19.06 4.32
CA GLY A 23 7.19 -19.76 3.53
C GLY A 23 7.23 -19.42 2.05
N SER A 24 6.38 -20.05 1.25
CA SER A 24 6.21 -19.66 -0.16
C SER A 24 5.56 -18.27 -0.25
N LEU A 25 5.75 -17.61 -1.40
CA LEU A 25 5.13 -16.32 -1.70
C LEU A 25 3.61 -16.32 -1.46
N GLN A 26 2.90 -17.34 -1.96
CA GLN A 26 1.46 -17.44 -1.77
C GLN A 26 1.08 -17.57 -0.30
N HIS A 27 1.82 -18.36 0.48
CA HIS A 27 1.56 -18.49 1.91
C HIS A 27 1.76 -17.16 2.64
N LEU A 28 2.85 -16.45 2.34
CA LEU A 28 3.13 -15.15 2.97
C LEU A 28 2.11 -14.09 2.56
N ARG A 29 1.70 -14.02 1.28
CA ARG A 29 0.63 -13.13 0.81
C ARG A 29 -0.70 -13.42 1.48
N ASN A 30 -1.10 -14.68 1.59
CA ASN A 30 -2.35 -15.04 2.26
C ASN A 30 -2.32 -14.75 3.77
N LYS A 31 -1.16 -14.90 4.41
CA LYS A 31 -1.00 -14.72 5.86
C LYS A 31 -0.85 -13.25 6.25
N PHE A 32 -0.03 -12.48 5.54
CA PHE A 32 0.36 -11.12 5.88
C PHE A 32 -0.19 -10.05 4.92
N GLY A 33 -0.50 -10.41 3.68
CA GLY A 33 -1.07 -9.51 2.67
C GLY A 33 -2.59 -9.34 2.79
N LYS A 34 -3.15 -9.46 4.00
CA LYS A 34 -4.58 -9.24 4.24
C LYS A 34 -4.87 -7.74 4.26
N GLY A 35 -5.98 -7.33 3.65
CA GLY A 35 -6.43 -5.95 3.58
C GLY A 35 -6.40 -5.41 2.15
N TYR A 36 -6.94 -4.20 1.96
CA TYR A 36 -6.98 -3.51 0.69
C TYR A 36 -6.17 -2.23 0.78
N ARG A 37 -5.39 -1.95 -0.26
CA ARG A 37 -4.74 -0.65 -0.45
C ARG A 37 -5.45 0.05 -1.59
N PHE A 38 -6.04 1.21 -1.31
CA PHE A 38 -6.60 2.08 -2.32
C PHE A 38 -5.61 3.19 -2.63
N GLU A 39 -5.42 3.47 -3.92
CA GLU A 39 -4.66 4.61 -4.40
C GLU A 39 -5.62 5.54 -5.12
N PHE A 40 -5.66 6.80 -4.68
CA PHE A 40 -6.55 7.82 -5.22
C PHE A 40 -5.74 8.93 -5.86
N MET A 41 -6.04 9.25 -7.12
CA MET A 41 -5.48 10.41 -7.81
C MET A 41 -6.55 11.50 -7.91
N LEU A 42 -6.34 12.58 -7.17
CA LEU A 42 -7.20 13.76 -7.20
C LEU A 42 -6.69 14.72 -8.27
N LYS A 43 -7.57 15.11 -9.21
CA LYS A 43 -7.23 16.15 -10.18
C LYS A 43 -7.20 17.50 -9.49
N HIS A 44 -6.15 18.29 -9.73
CA HIS A 44 -6.07 19.65 -9.21
C HIS A 44 -7.17 20.51 -9.85
N GLY A 45 -8.06 21.07 -9.03
CA GLY A 45 -9.18 21.89 -9.45
C GLY A 45 -9.76 22.63 -8.24
N ALA A 46 -10.43 23.76 -8.49
CA ALA A 46 -10.89 24.68 -7.43
C ALA A 46 -11.89 24.06 -6.43
N ASP A 47 -12.48 22.91 -6.76
CA ASP A 47 -13.50 22.21 -5.95
C ASP A 47 -12.95 20.94 -5.26
N ASN A 48 -11.71 20.54 -5.55
CA ASN A 48 -11.11 19.31 -5.04
C ASN A 48 -10.21 19.61 -3.85
N ASP A 49 -10.80 19.63 -2.67
CA ASP A 49 -10.09 19.74 -1.40
C ASP A 49 -9.58 18.35 -0.95
N PRO A 50 -8.26 18.07 -1.02
CA PRO A 50 -7.72 16.76 -0.65
C PRO A 50 -7.96 16.45 0.84
N VAL A 51 -7.99 17.47 1.69
CA VAL A 51 -8.27 17.33 3.12
C VAL A 51 -9.68 16.82 3.36
N LYS A 52 -10.67 17.38 2.63
CA LYS A 52 -12.06 16.94 2.72
C LYS A 52 -12.24 15.53 2.18
N PHE A 53 -11.63 15.21 1.05
CA PHE A 53 -11.66 13.87 0.48
C PHE A 53 -11.13 12.81 1.45
N VAL A 54 -10.00 13.10 2.11
CA VAL A 54 -9.44 12.18 3.12
C VAL A 54 -10.40 12.01 4.30
N ALA A 55 -11.04 13.08 4.77
CA ALA A 55 -12.04 12.99 5.84
C ALA A 55 -13.22 12.09 5.44
N ASP A 56 -13.80 12.30 4.25
CA ASP A 56 -14.92 11.50 3.75
C ASP A 56 -14.54 10.00 3.66
N VAL A 57 -13.33 9.69 3.17
CA VAL A 57 -12.83 8.31 3.05
C VAL A 57 -12.64 7.66 4.43
N LEU A 58 -12.15 8.41 5.43
CA LEU A 58 -12.00 7.91 6.79
C LEU A 58 -13.37 7.62 7.44
N GLU A 59 -14.42 8.38 7.11
CA GLU A 59 -15.78 8.14 7.59
C GLU A 59 -16.47 6.97 6.88
N LEU A 60 -16.22 6.78 5.58
CA LEU A 60 -16.81 5.72 4.76
C LEU A 60 -16.30 4.32 5.12
N PHE A 61 -15.03 4.19 5.53
CA PHE A 61 -14.37 2.90 5.75
C PHE A 61 -13.82 2.76 7.18
N PRO A 62 -14.57 2.17 8.12
CA PRO A 62 -14.09 1.98 9.49
C PRO A 62 -12.83 1.10 9.52
N GLY A 63 -11.73 1.64 10.07
CA GLY A 63 -10.44 0.96 10.17
C GLY A 63 -9.47 1.24 9.01
N ILE A 64 -9.84 2.11 8.07
CA ILE A 64 -8.89 2.61 7.06
C ILE A 64 -7.85 3.52 7.73
N ARG A 65 -6.63 3.50 7.20
CA ARG A 65 -5.55 4.39 7.62
C ARG A 65 -4.85 4.94 6.40
N VAL A 66 -4.58 6.24 6.43
CA VAL A 66 -3.73 6.88 5.42
C VAL A 66 -2.30 6.40 5.63
N VAL A 67 -1.74 5.75 4.61
CA VAL A 67 -0.38 5.19 4.66
C VAL A 67 0.62 6.21 4.12
N GLU A 68 0.33 6.78 2.94
CA GLU A 68 1.19 7.75 2.25
C GLU A 68 0.31 8.79 1.52
N THR A 69 0.84 9.99 1.32
CA THR A 69 0.22 11.07 0.53
C THR A 69 1.28 11.65 -0.38
N HIS A 70 1.02 11.65 -1.69
CA HIS A 70 1.96 12.12 -2.70
C HIS A 70 1.36 13.29 -3.48
N GLU A 71 2.07 14.42 -3.51
CA GLU A 71 1.76 15.53 -4.41
C GLU A 71 2.49 15.31 -5.74
N VAL A 72 1.77 14.77 -6.72
CA VAL A 72 2.32 14.59 -8.07
C VAL A 72 2.04 15.86 -8.88
N SER A 73 3.07 16.70 -9.03
CA SER A 73 3.04 17.81 -10.00
C SER A 73 3.06 17.20 -11.40
N VAL A 74 1.90 17.14 -12.07
CA VAL A 74 1.83 16.67 -13.45
C VAL A 74 2.56 17.69 -14.33
N ASN A 75 3.82 17.38 -14.66
CA ASN A 75 4.62 18.17 -15.59
C ASN A 75 4.02 17.98 -16.98
N ARG A 76 3.17 18.92 -17.42
CA ARG A 76 2.65 18.96 -18.79
C ARG A 76 3.74 19.52 -19.70
N SER A 77 4.35 18.65 -20.49
CA SER A 77 5.16 18.98 -21.67
C SER A 77 4.29 19.53 -22.80
#